data_AF-A0A930FAM4-F1
#
_entry.id   AF-A0A930FAM4-F1
#
_cell.length_a   1.000
_cell.length_b   1.000
_cell.length_c   1.000
_cell.angle_alpha   90.00
_cell.angle_beta   90.00
_cell.angle_gamma   90.00
#
_symmetry.space_group_name_H-M   'P 1'
#
loop_
_entity.id
_entity.type
_entity.pdbx_description
1 polymer ?
#
loop_
_entity_poly.entity_id
_entity_poly.type
_entity_poly.pdbx_seq_one_letter_code
_entity_poly.pdbx_strand_id
1 'polypeptide(L)'
;MGFLKKLFGNVEKANKGEIPAEEIIPQFTNDLAEEADDYWRQMEQNLLINAVKAAGGPEVVERAFVLTNFKKNQETFELFYQVNGQLLSWREMDETVVDKISNQLLPQAAEVARAVNENYEEANVPVIQYAMLQFETATMAWFGRKLTTASPEAQLTFEELVSGWRAILEQEVPNRPLDSDRPFPYFEV
;
A
#
# COMPACT_ATOMS: atom_id res chain seq x y z
N MET A 1 8.59 5.49 17.60
CA MET A 1 9.38 6.51 18.37
C MET A 1 10.80 6.00 18.50
N GLY A 2 11.80 6.75 18.01
CA GLY A 2 13.17 6.26 17.85
C GLY A 2 13.89 5.84 19.15
N PHE A 3 14.74 4.82 19.02
CA PHE A 3 15.58 4.22 20.06
C PHE A 3 16.30 5.25 20.94
N LEU A 4 16.93 6.27 20.33
CA LEU A 4 17.67 7.30 21.06
C LEU A 4 16.80 8.07 22.05
N LYS A 5 15.54 8.38 21.68
CA LYS A 5 14.62 9.09 22.56
C LYS A 5 14.23 8.23 23.78
N LYS A 6 14.03 6.92 23.59
CA LYS A 6 13.78 5.97 24.67
C LYS A 6 15.00 5.80 25.58
N LEU A 7 16.20 5.70 24.99
CA LEU A 7 17.46 5.63 25.72
C LEU A 7 17.69 6.86 26.60
N PHE A 8 17.55 8.07 26.06
CA PHE A 8 17.71 9.31 26.84
C PHE A 8 16.65 9.44 27.95
N GLY A 9 15.40 9.05 27.67
CA GLY A 9 14.35 9.01 28.69
C GLY A 9 14.65 8.00 29.81
N ASN A 10 15.17 6.82 29.49
CA ASN A 10 15.56 5.82 30.49
C ASN A 10 16.79 6.23 31.30
N VAL A 11 17.78 6.90 30.69
CA VAL A 11 18.91 7.51 31.41
C VAL A 11 18.41 8.54 32.44
N GLU A 12 17.46 9.38 32.05
CA GLU A 12 16.87 10.37 32.97
C GLU A 12 16.14 9.70 34.14
N LYS A 13 15.35 8.66 33.86
CA LYS A 13 14.63 7.88 34.88
C LYS A 13 15.59 7.15 35.83
N ALA A 14 16.66 6.56 35.31
CA ALA A 14 17.68 5.88 36.12
C ALA A 14 18.42 6.88 37.03
N ASN A 15 18.74 8.08 36.51
CA ASN A 15 19.33 9.16 37.30
C ASN A 15 18.40 9.66 38.42
N LYS A 16 17.08 9.55 38.25
CA LYS A 16 16.07 9.85 39.28
C LYS A 16 15.79 8.67 40.23
N GLY A 17 16.41 7.51 40.00
CA GLY A 17 16.18 6.29 40.78
C GLY A 17 14.83 5.62 40.49
N GLU A 18 14.15 6.00 39.40
CA GLU A 18 12.84 5.47 39.02
C GLU A 18 12.93 4.09 38.36
N ILE A 19 14.08 3.78 37.75
CA ILE A 19 14.37 2.47 37.16
C ILE A 19 15.80 2.03 37.56
N PRO A 20 16.07 0.72 37.63
CA PRO A 20 17.42 0.20 37.88
C PRO A 20 18.35 0.45 36.68
N ALA A 21 19.66 0.49 36.92
CA ALA A 21 20.66 0.82 35.90
C ALA A 21 20.68 -0.21 34.75
N GLU A 22 20.28 -1.45 35.06
CA GLU A 22 20.15 -2.57 34.13
C GLU A 22 19.03 -2.37 33.10
N GLU A 23 18.08 -1.46 33.35
CA GLU A 23 16.97 -1.12 32.46
C GLU A 23 17.21 0.16 31.62
N ILE A 24 18.40 0.78 31.75
CA ILE A 24 18.78 1.99 30.99
C ILE A 24 18.77 1.71 29.49
N ILE A 25 19.41 0.61 29.10
CA ILE A 25 19.44 0.17 27.72
C ILE A 25 18.07 -0.44 27.45
N PRO A 26 17.23 0.19 26.62
CA PRO A 26 15.97 -0.43 26.22
C PRO A 26 16.33 -1.78 25.61
N GLN A 27 15.56 -2.83 25.92
CA GLN A 27 15.68 -4.07 25.18
C GLN A 27 15.61 -3.71 23.69
N PHE A 28 16.59 -4.16 22.90
CA PHE A 28 16.47 -4.21 21.45
C PHE A 28 15.39 -5.25 21.15
N THR A 29 14.14 -4.85 21.28
CA THR A 29 13.07 -5.50 20.56
C THR A 29 13.16 -4.92 19.17
N ASN A 30 13.75 -5.67 18.23
CA ASN A 30 13.40 -5.47 16.83
C ASN A 30 11.87 -5.54 16.79
N ASP A 31 11.23 -4.40 16.60
CA ASP A 31 9.78 -4.36 16.51
C ASP A 31 9.46 -4.93 15.14
N LEU A 32 9.32 -6.26 15.07
CA LEU A 32 9.09 -6.98 13.83
C LEU A 32 7.84 -6.47 13.12
N ALA A 33 6.87 -5.90 13.85
CA ALA A 33 5.72 -5.24 13.28
C ALA A 33 6.10 -3.90 12.60
N GLU A 34 6.98 -3.09 13.20
CA GLU A 34 7.54 -1.89 12.57
C GLU A 34 8.36 -2.25 11.31
N GLU A 35 9.15 -3.33 11.36
CA GLU A 35 9.91 -3.83 10.22
C GLU A 35 9.01 -4.34 9.09
N ALA A 36 7.95 -5.09 9.41
CA ALA A 36 6.95 -5.54 8.43
C ALA A 36 6.21 -4.36 7.79
N ASP A 37 5.90 -3.32 8.56
CA ASP A 37 5.28 -2.09 8.07
C ASP A 37 6.23 -1.27 7.17
N ASP A 38 7.51 -1.17 7.53
CA ASP A 38 8.52 -0.49 6.72
C ASP A 38 8.82 -1.24 5.42
N TYR A 39 8.83 -2.58 5.45
CA TYR A 39 8.92 -3.40 4.26
C TYR A 39 7.70 -3.20 3.35
N TRP A 40 6.49 -3.20 3.93
CA TRP A 40 5.27 -2.92 3.19
C TRP A 40 5.31 -1.55 2.50
N ARG A 41 5.77 -0.49 3.18
CA ARG A 41 5.90 0.85 2.57
C ARG A 41 6.79 0.86 1.33
N GLN A 42 7.88 0.09 1.35
CA GLN A 42 8.76 -0.06 0.18
C GLN A 42 8.05 -0.81 -0.96
N MET A 43 7.32 -1.89 -0.63
CA MET A 43 6.59 -2.68 -1.62
C MET A 43 5.42 -1.91 -2.23
N GLU A 44 4.69 -1.14 -1.44
CA GLU A 44 3.63 -0.22 -1.90
C GLU A 44 4.18 0.76 -2.95
N GLN A 45 5.30 1.41 -2.64
CA GLN A 45 5.94 2.34 -3.57
C GLN A 45 6.38 1.63 -4.85
N ASN A 46 6.99 0.45 -4.75
CA ASN A 46 7.44 -0.33 -5.90
C ASN A 46 6.27 -0.75 -6.81
N LEU A 47 5.15 -1.18 -6.23
CA LEU A 47 3.93 -1.53 -6.96
C LEU A 47 3.40 -0.33 -7.75
N LEU A 48 3.31 0.84 -7.12
CA LEU A 48 2.85 2.07 -7.77
C LEU A 48 3.78 2.53 -8.89
N ILE A 49 5.11 2.52 -8.66
CA ILE A 49 6.09 2.84 -9.69
C ILE A 49 5.96 1.90 -10.89
N ASN A 50 5.80 0.59 -10.64
CA ASN A 50 5.65 -0.40 -11.69
C ASN A 50 4.33 -0.24 -12.44
N ALA A 51 3.24 0.10 -11.75
CA ALA A 51 1.94 0.41 -12.36
C ALA A 51 2.02 1.62 -13.30
N VAL A 52 2.68 2.71 -12.88
CA VAL A 52 2.89 3.90 -13.73
C VAL A 52 3.79 3.57 -14.93
N LYS A 53 4.90 2.85 -14.71
CA LYS A 53 5.78 2.40 -15.79
C LYS A 53 5.07 1.46 -16.77
N ALA A 54 4.13 0.65 -16.30
CA ALA A 54 3.37 -0.26 -17.15
C ALA A 54 2.48 0.50 -18.14
N ALA A 55 1.90 1.62 -17.71
CA ALA A 55 1.02 2.46 -18.51
C ALA A 55 1.74 3.53 -19.37
N GLY A 56 3.05 3.42 -19.55
CA GLY A 56 3.83 4.34 -20.40
C GLY A 56 4.57 5.45 -19.65
N GLY A 57 4.45 5.50 -18.32
CA GLY A 57 5.20 6.41 -17.46
C GLY A 57 4.41 7.66 -17.03
N PRO A 58 5.05 8.55 -16.26
CA PRO A 58 4.39 9.72 -15.65
C PRO A 58 3.86 10.71 -16.70
N GLU A 59 4.42 10.75 -17.91
CA GLU A 59 3.96 11.67 -18.96
C GLU A 59 2.63 11.25 -19.59
N VAL A 60 2.19 10.01 -19.39
CA VAL A 60 0.96 9.45 -19.98
C VAL A 60 -0.18 9.40 -18.98
N VAL A 61 0.16 9.15 -17.72
CA VAL A 61 -0.81 8.87 -16.66
C VAL A 61 -0.83 10.02 -15.67
N GLU A 62 -2.01 10.59 -15.44
CA GLU A 62 -2.23 11.62 -14.43
C GLU A 62 -2.22 11.00 -13.03
N ARG A 63 -2.92 9.85 -12.88
CA ARG A 63 -3.00 9.08 -11.63
C ARG A 63 -3.05 7.59 -11.90
N ALA A 64 -2.45 6.80 -11.01
CA ALA A 64 -2.56 5.35 -11.03
C ALA A 64 -3.22 4.87 -9.72
N PHE A 65 -4.16 3.94 -9.84
CA PHE A 65 -4.82 3.28 -8.73
C PHE A 65 -4.59 1.78 -8.84
N VAL A 66 -4.10 1.16 -7.77
CA VAL A 66 -3.81 -0.28 -7.72
C VAL A 66 -4.56 -0.88 -6.54
N LEU A 67 -5.43 -1.84 -6.83
CA LEU A 67 -6.04 -2.69 -5.82
C LEU A 67 -5.33 -4.04 -5.81
N THR A 68 -4.80 -4.45 -4.66
CA THR A 68 -4.14 -5.76 -4.52
C THR A 68 -5.06 -6.75 -3.83
N ASN A 69 -5.04 -8.00 -4.30
CA ASN A 69 -5.53 -9.17 -3.58
C ASN A 69 -4.34 -10.01 -3.14
N PHE A 70 -4.15 -10.17 -1.84
CA PHE A 70 -3.11 -11.01 -1.23
C PHE A 70 -3.70 -12.23 -0.51
N LYS A 71 -4.99 -12.51 -0.70
CA LYS A 71 -5.57 -13.76 -0.22
C LYS A 71 -4.90 -14.94 -0.92
N LYS A 72 -4.52 -15.92 -0.10
CA LYS A 72 -3.81 -17.10 -0.57
C LYS A 72 -4.57 -17.84 -1.69
N ASN A 73 -3.88 -18.13 -2.78
CA ASN A 73 -4.43 -18.73 -4.02
C ASN A 73 -5.44 -17.87 -4.78
N GLN A 74 -5.54 -16.57 -4.47
CA GLN A 74 -6.38 -15.60 -5.16
C GLN A 74 -5.57 -14.34 -5.52
N GLU A 75 -4.24 -14.44 -5.47
CA GLU A 75 -3.35 -13.30 -5.56
C GLU A 75 -3.43 -12.66 -6.95
N THR A 76 -3.77 -11.38 -6.99
CA THR A 76 -3.89 -10.63 -8.24
C THR A 76 -3.89 -9.14 -7.98
N PHE A 77 -3.85 -8.35 -9.06
CA PHE A 77 -3.98 -6.91 -9.03
C PHE A 77 -5.11 -6.46 -9.96
N GLU A 78 -5.80 -5.40 -9.57
CA GLU A 78 -6.68 -4.64 -10.44
C GLU A 78 -6.15 -3.20 -10.53
N LEU A 79 -6.14 -2.65 -11.73
CA LEU A 79 -5.51 -1.37 -12.01
C LEU A 79 -6.47 -0.43 -12.72
N PHE A 80 -6.51 0.81 -12.24
CA PHE A 80 -7.19 1.91 -12.91
C PHE A 80 -6.22 3.04 -13.14
N TYR A 81 -6.41 3.76 -14.24
CA TYR A 81 -5.60 4.89 -14.61
C TYR A 81 -6.50 6.08 -14.88
N GLN A 82 -6.03 7.25 -14.47
CA GLN A 82 -6.57 8.49 -14.98
C GLN A 82 -5.71 8.99 -16.13
N VAL A 83 -6.31 9.12 -17.31
CA VAL A 83 -5.67 9.58 -18.54
C VAL A 83 -6.59 10.61 -19.19
N ASN A 84 -6.08 11.81 -19.46
CA ASN A 84 -6.84 12.92 -20.04
C ASN A 84 -8.15 13.21 -19.27
N GLY A 85 -8.12 13.17 -17.94
CA GLY A 85 -9.29 13.39 -17.09
C GLY A 85 -10.30 12.25 -17.02
N GLN A 86 -10.05 11.11 -17.68
CA GLN A 86 -10.93 9.94 -17.69
C GLN A 86 -10.34 8.80 -16.87
N LEU A 87 -11.18 8.15 -16.05
CA LEU A 87 -10.82 6.91 -15.37
C LEU A 87 -11.00 5.72 -16.32
N LEU A 88 -9.96 4.94 -16.51
CA LEU A 88 -9.91 3.78 -17.39
C LEU A 88 -9.46 2.54 -16.59
N SER A 89 -10.07 1.38 -16.83
CA SER A 89 -9.47 0.10 -16.45
C SER A 89 -8.23 -0.14 -17.30
N TRP A 90 -7.24 -0.84 -16.74
CA TRP A 90 -6.08 -1.26 -17.53
C TRP A 90 -6.45 -2.09 -18.77
N ARG A 91 -7.60 -2.77 -18.77
CA ARG A 91 -8.12 -3.53 -19.94
C ARG A 91 -8.67 -2.63 -21.04
N GLU A 92 -8.93 -1.37 -20.74
CA GLU A 92 -9.42 -0.34 -21.66
C GLU A 92 -8.26 0.52 -22.21
N MET A 93 -7.03 0.29 -21.73
CA MET A 93 -5.81 0.96 -22.20
C MET A 93 -5.34 0.39 -23.55
N ASP A 94 -4.35 1.04 -24.15
CA ASP A 94 -3.71 0.56 -25.38
C ASP A 94 -3.19 -0.88 -25.24
N GLU A 95 -3.22 -1.63 -26.34
CA GLU A 95 -2.85 -3.07 -26.40
C GLU A 95 -1.47 -3.34 -25.79
N THR A 96 -0.50 -2.44 -26.02
CA THR A 96 0.85 -2.56 -25.45
C THR A 96 0.88 -2.47 -23.91
N VAL A 97 0.00 -1.66 -23.32
CA VAL A 97 -0.17 -1.52 -21.87
C VAL A 97 -0.87 -2.76 -21.32
N VAL A 98 -1.94 -3.21 -21.98
CA VAL A 98 -2.69 -4.44 -21.66
C VAL A 98 -1.76 -5.65 -21.61
N ASP A 99 -0.93 -5.82 -22.64
CA ASP A 99 0.04 -6.91 -22.73
C ASP A 99 1.09 -6.85 -21.63
N LYS A 100 1.61 -5.65 -21.36
CA LYS A 100 2.62 -5.46 -20.31
C LYS A 100 2.06 -5.78 -18.93
N ILE A 101 0.85 -5.33 -18.63
CA ILE A 101 0.21 -5.61 -17.34
C ILE A 101 -0.10 -7.11 -17.22
N SER A 102 -0.74 -7.70 -18.24
CA SER A 102 -1.13 -9.11 -18.23
C SER A 102 0.06 -10.07 -18.13
N ASN A 103 1.13 -9.81 -18.89
CA ASN A 103 2.24 -10.74 -19.03
C ASN A 103 3.38 -10.46 -18.06
N GLN A 104 3.47 -9.25 -17.49
CA GLN A 104 4.58 -8.88 -16.61
C GLN A 104 4.10 -8.53 -15.21
N LEU A 105 3.09 -7.68 -15.04
CA LEU A 105 2.72 -7.18 -13.72
C LEU A 105 1.85 -8.16 -12.93
N LEU A 106 0.74 -8.64 -13.50
CA LEU A 106 -0.19 -9.55 -12.82
C LEU A 106 0.48 -10.87 -12.36
N PRO A 107 1.37 -11.51 -13.15
CA PRO A 107 2.01 -12.77 -12.73
C PRO A 107 2.90 -12.63 -11.49
N GLN A 108 3.30 -11.41 -11.12
CA GLN A 108 4.12 -11.16 -9.92
C GLN A 108 3.28 -11.14 -8.64
N ALA A 109 1.96 -11.10 -8.72
CA ALA A 109 1.10 -10.88 -7.55
C ALA A 109 1.31 -11.90 -6.43
N ALA A 110 1.44 -13.19 -6.78
CA ALA A 110 1.66 -14.26 -5.81
C ALA A 110 3.01 -14.10 -5.07
N GLU A 111 4.07 -13.75 -5.80
CA GLU A 111 5.40 -13.56 -5.22
C GLU A 111 5.42 -12.34 -4.30
N VAL A 112 4.80 -11.23 -4.72
CA VAL A 112 4.68 -10.01 -3.91
C VAL A 112 3.88 -10.28 -2.64
N ALA A 113 2.74 -10.96 -2.75
CA ALA A 113 1.90 -11.30 -1.61
C ALA A 113 2.68 -12.12 -0.57
N ARG A 114 3.41 -13.14 -1.04
CA ARG A 114 4.26 -13.98 -0.18
C ARG A 114 5.33 -13.15 0.52
N ALA A 115 6.13 -12.41 -0.24
CA ALA A 115 7.24 -11.62 0.31
C ALA A 115 6.77 -10.59 1.35
N VAL A 116 5.60 -9.97 1.13
CA VAL A 116 4.99 -9.05 2.10
C VAL A 116 4.50 -9.80 3.32
N ASN A 117 3.65 -10.81 3.15
CA ASN A 117 2.96 -11.43 4.28
C ASN A 117 3.85 -12.35 5.13
N GLU A 118 4.96 -12.89 4.61
CA GLU A 118 5.95 -13.62 5.42
C GLU A 118 6.45 -12.75 6.60
N ASN A 119 6.72 -11.46 6.39
CA ASN A 119 7.13 -10.54 7.46
C ASN A 119 6.02 -10.32 8.50
N TYR A 120 4.75 -10.26 8.08
CA TYR A 120 3.61 -10.09 8.98
C TYR A 120 3.34 -11.36 9.79
N GLU A 121 3.51 -12.53 9.17
CA GLU A 121 3.41 -13.84 9.83
C GLU A 121 4.52 -14.01 10.87
N GLU A 122 5.77 -13.68 10.53
CA GLU A 122 6.92 -13.71 11.46
C GLU A 122 6.74 -12.75 12.64
N ALA A 123 6.19 -11.57 12.38
CA ALA A 123 5.85 -10.58 13.41
C ALA A 123 4.60 -10.96 14.23
N ASN A 124 3.88 -12.04 13.88
CA ASN A 124 2.64 -12.50 14.51
C ASN A 124 1.57 -11.39 14.58
N VAL A 125 1.43 -10.64 13.49
CA VAL A 125 0.43 -9.57 13.33
C VAL A 125 -0.57 -9.91 12.20
N PRO A 126 -1.75 -9.27 12.15
CA PRO A 126 -2.71 -9.50 11.07
C PRO A 126 -2.10 -9.27 9.68
N VAL A 127 -2.04 -10.33 8.87
CA VAL A 127 -1.55 -10.28 7.48
C VAL A 127 -2.42 -9.41 6.58
N ILE A 128 -1.83 -8.83 5.54
CA ILE A 128 -2.53 -8.02 4.55
C ILE A 128 -3.35 -8.93 3.64
N GLN A 129 -4.64 -8.62 3.49
CA GLN A 129 -5.56 -9.31 2.57
C GLN A 129 -5.76 -8.49 1.29
N TYR A 130 -5.88 -7.18 1.42
CA TYR A 130 -6.04 -6.26 0.31
C TYR A 130 -5.27 -4.96 0.55
N ALA A 131 -4.97 -4.21 -0.51
CA ALA A 131 -4.53 -2.84 -0.38
C ALA A 131 -5.07 -1.97 -1.52
N MET A 132 -5.51 -0.76 -1.19
CA MET A 132 -5.90 0.29 -2.14
C MET A 132 -4.80 1.33 -2.21
N LEU A 133 -4.11 1.41 -3.34
CA LEU A 133 -2.93 2.23 -3.53
C LEU A 133 -3.18 3.29 -4.60
N GLN A 134 -2.66 4.50 -4.40
CA GLN A 134 -2.80 5.62 -5.31
C GLN A 134 -1.45 6.30 -5.53
N PHE A 135 -1.19 6.68 -6.77
CA PHE A 135 -0.08 7.55 -7.16
C PHE A 135 -0.58 8.77 -7.93
N GLU A 136 -0.10 9.94 -7.54
CA GLU A 136 -0.37 11.24 -8.16
C GLU A 136 0.87 11.69 -8.93
N THR A 137 0.80 11.76 -10.26
CA THR A 137 1.96 12.12 -11.07
C THR A 137 2.41 13.56 -10.83
N ALA A 138 1.47 14.51 -10.75
CA ALA A 138 1.79 15.93 -10.70
C ALA A 138 2.60 16.32 -9.44
N THR A 139 2.33 15.67 -8.31
CA THR A 139 3.00 15.93 -7.03
C THR A 139 4.00 14.86 -6.66
N MET A 140 4.02 13.74 -7.39
CA MET A 140 4.72 12.50 -7.02
C MET A 140 4.30 11.94 -5.66
N ALA A 141 3.12 12.34 -5.15
CA ALA A 141 2.59 11.82 -3.91
C ALA A 141 2.05 10.40 -4.11
N TRP A 142 2.18 9.57 -3.09
CA TRP A 142 1.52 8.27 -3.05
C TRP A 142 0.80 8.07 -1.73
N PHE A 143 -0.26 7.27 -1.80
CA PHE A 143 -1.11 6.95 -0.67
C PHE A 143 -1.48 5.49 -0.71
N GLY A 144 -1.68 4.90 0.46
CA GLY A 144 -2.02 3.50 0.59
C GLY A 144 -2.92 3.24 1.78
N ARG A 145 -3.92 2.37 1.56
CA ARG A 145 -4.76 1.80 2.60
C ARG A 145 -4.63 0.28 2.54
N LYS A 146 -3.85 -0.29 3.47
CA LYS A 146 -3.79 -1.74 3.69
C LYS A 146 -5.00 -2.22 4.47
N LEU A 147 -5.61 -3.32 4.07
CA LEU A 147 -6.69 -4.02 4.74
C LEU A 147 -6.18 -5.38 5.19
N THR A 148 -6.20 -5.63 6.49
CA THR A 148 -5.64 -6.86 7.07
C THR A 148 -6.74 -7.87 7.38
N THR A 149 -6.38 -9.05 7.85
CA THR A 149 -7.37 -10.04 8.36
C THR A 149 -8.25 -9.51 9.51
N ALA A 150 -7.86 -8.41 10.17
CA ALA A 150 -8.66 -7.74 11.19
C ALA A 150 -9.63 -6.68 10.62
N SER A 151 -9.50 -6.31 9.34
CA SER A 151 -10.40 -5.37 8.66
C SER A 151 -11.77 -6.00 8.38
N PRO A 152 -12.89 -5.27 8.57
CA PRO A 152 -14.21 -5.74 8.11
C PRO A 152 -14.23 -6.11 6.62
N GLU A 153 -13.53 -5.34 5.79
CA GLU A 153 -13.42 -5.54 4.34
C GLU A 153 -12.74 -6.86 3.97
N ALA A 154 -12.03 -7.51 4.91
CA ALA A 154 -11.43 -8.83 4.65
C ALA A 154 -12.48 -9.90 4.34
N GLN A 155 -13.74 -9.70 4.69
CA GLN A 155 -14.85 -10.61 4.36
C GLN A 155 -15.39 -10.43 2.94
N LEU A 156 -15.09 -9.31 2.29
CA LEU A 156 -15.52 -9.04 0.92
C LEU A 156 -14.79 -9.95 -0.07
N THR A 157 -15.46 -10.19 -1.19
CA THR A 157 -14.82 -10.70 -2.41
C THR A 157 -13.95 -9.61 -3.04
N PHE A 158 -13.01 -10.02 -3.90
CA PHE A 158 -12.16 -9.05 -4.58
C PHE A 158 -12.99 -8.20 -5.55
N GLU A 159 -13.97 -8.80 -6.21
CA GLU A 159 -14.87 -8.14 -7.16
C GLU A 159 -15.74 -7.06 -6.48
N GLU A 160 -16.20 -7.31 -5.25
CA GLU A 160 -16.91 -6.30 -4.45
C GLU A 160 -16.02 -5.10 -4.13
N LEU A 161 -14.77 -5.33 -3.73
CA LEU A 161 -13.80 -4.25 -3.49
C LEU A 161 -13.46 -3.48 -4.77
N VAL A 162 -13.23 -4.19 -5.88
CA VAL A 162 -12.97 -3.61 -7.20
C VAL A 162 -14.11 -2.70 -7.63
N SER A 163 -15.35 -3.21 -7.60
CA SER A 163 -16.53 -2.47 -8.04
C SER A 163 -16.85 -1.30 -7.11
N GLY A 164 -16.78 -1.51 -5.79
CA GLY A 164 -17.02 -0.48 -4.78
C GLY A 164 -16.03 0.67 -4.89
N TRP A 165 -14.73 0.37 -4.99
CA TRP A 165 -13.72 1.42 -5.10
C TRP A 165 -13.74 2.11 -6.46
N ARG A 166 -13.94 1.39 -7.57
CA ARG A 166 -14.10 2.00 -8.90
C ARG A 166 -15.24 3.02 -8.91
N ALA A 167 -16.40 2.68 -8.33
CA ALA A 167 -17.55 3.60 -8.28
C ALA A 167 -17.24 4.90 -7.52
N ILE A 168 -16.42 4.84 -6.46
CA ILE A 168 -15.95 6.03 -5.75
C ILE A 168 -15.02 6.85 -6.66
N LEU A 169 -14.04 6.20 -7.29
CA LEU A 169 -13.07 6.87 -8.16
C LEU A 169 -13.76 7.57 -9.35
N GLU A 170 -14.76 6.94 -9.96
CA GLU A 170 -15.56 7.52 -11.07
C GLU A 170 -16.27 8.81 -10.66
N GLN A 171 -16.71 8.92 -9.41
CA GLN A 171 -17.36 10.13 -8.87
C GLN A 171 -16.34 11.23 -8.54
N GLU A 172 -15.18 10.85 -8.03
CA GLU A 172 -14.19 11.79 -7.50
C GLU A 172 -13.26 12.35 -8.59
N VAL A 173 -12.87 11.54 -9.57
CA VAL A 173 -11.86 11.91 -10.60
C VAL A 173 -12.22 13.22 -11.32
N PRO A 174 -13.47 13.43 -11.80
CA PRO A 174 -13.84 14.67 -12.48
C PRO A 174 -13.79 15.92 -11.59
N ASN A 175 -13.84 15.75 -10.27
CA ASN A 175 -14.00 16.82 -9.31
C ASN A 175 -12.70 17.19 -8.57
N ARG A 176 -11.58 16.50 -8.86
CA ARG A 176 -10.36 16.59 -8.05
C ARG A 176 -9.15 17.14 -8.81
N PRO A 177 -8.52 18.24 -8.33
CA PRO A 177 -7.33 18.83 -8.95
C PRO A 177 -6.17 17.83 -9.06
N LEU A 178 -5.50 17.79 -10.20
CA LEU A 178 -4.40 16.84 -10.49
C LEU A 178 -3.21 16.96 -9.52
N ASP A 179 -3.08 18.08 -8.82
CA ASP A 179 -2.05 18.35 -7.83
C ASP A 179 -2.50 18.14 -6.38
N SER A 180 -3.58 17.38 -6.16
CA SER A 180 -4.08 17.02 -4.83
C SER A 180 -3.01 16.29 -4.01
N ASP A 181 -2.74 16.80 -2.80
CA ASP A 181 -1.85 16.20 -1.80
C ASP A 181 -2.58 15.25 -0.84
N ARG A 182 -3.77 14.78 -1.22
CA ARG A 182 -4.64 13.95 -0.39
C ARG A 182 -5.12 12.71 -1.14
N PRO A 183 -5.28 11.58 -0.43
CA PRO A 183 -5.85 10.38 -1.03
C PRO A 183 -7.30 10.60 -1.45
N PHE A 184 -7.70 9.91 -2.50
CA PHE A 184 -9.10 9.67 -2.80
C PHE A 184 -9.74 8.84 -1.68
N PRO A 185 -11.06 8.93 -1.47
CA PRO A 185 -11.73 8.06 -0.51
C PRO A 185 -11.49 6.59 -0.85
N TYR A 186 -11.25 5.80 0.18
CA TYR A 186 -11.15 4.35 0.09
C TYR A 186 -12.55 3.74 0.22
N PHE A 187 -12.74 2.55 -0.33
CA PHE A 187 -13.96 1.78 -0.09
C PHE A 187 -13.87 1.04 1.25
N GLU A 188 -14.76 1.35 2.18
CA GLU A 188 -14.82 0.80 3.55
C GLU A 188 -16.27 0.42 3.91
N VAL A 189 -16.46 -0.57 4.81
CA VAL A 189 -17.78 -1.12 5.21
C VAL A 189 -18.06 -1.11 6.71
#